data_AF-A0A7C2JTI9-F1
#
_entry.id   AF-A0A7C2JTI9-F1
#
_cell.length_a   1.000
_cell.length_b   1.000
_cell.length_c   1.000
_cell.angle_alpha   90.00
_cell.angle_beta   90.00
_cell.angle_gamma   90.00
#
_symmetry.space_group_name_H-M   'P 1'
#
loop_
_entity.id
_entity.type
_entity.pdbx_description
1 polymer ?
#
loop_
_entity_poly.entity_id
_entity_poly.type
_entity_poly.pdbx_seq_one_letter_code
_entity_poly.pdbx_strand_id
1 'polypeptide(L)'
;MAAIGVALGSPPLVAAQQSAGRGWPMAEEAGWVGAGVPFYNIDVATAKDGAAPAGITPLARDIFTSDDFYVDRELWGDPRYFRCNSTLGLDSQWGDYSSAPTYITDDPAKGAWGHCDVDYAREHIVSPYGFATARAHYEALLDEARSRGGPTQYTRERMPPDWDGRYTNNVSIVFGLTREGREPVVPAEFREPPQWIIGYHNQVPTILSVLTPEYRQRLVQQLYHQAHDRAPQWSAMLCRPEGFMRWWSGPGGPGSLDVTVTPTRVQFFGGSGNALRNVHVGRDFDLSGSVPRLGADVPRWMGETVGFWDGDALITWTSNIQGWFTHSSWEYSSKLQTIEVFTPRFDSDGELVGLEHEAVFYDEEALVEAVRNVRFLARQGDFNDVPPNNLTHCNQTFFVVNGRATPLAPGTVIEYRVEDLYGRPWAAVWEEYFEQGMQRPEREDIFSFDQD
;
A
#
# COMPACT_ATOMS: atom_id res chain seq x y z
N MET A 1 -68.16 -10.83 -16.45
CA MET A 1 -66.80 -11.05 -16.96
C MET A 1 -65.83 -10.69 -15.84
N ALA A 2 -65.33 -11.69 -15.11
CA ALA A 2 -64.32 -11.49 -14.09
C ALA A 2 -62.96 -11.84 -14.73
N ALA A 3 -62.07 -10.85 -14.85
CA ALA A 3 -60.74 -11.03 -15.38
C ALA A 3 -59.84 -11.63 -14.29
N ILE A 4 -59.31 -12.82 -14.54
CA ILE A 4 -58.28 -13.48 -13.75
C ILE A 4 -56.95 -12.83 -14.14
N GLY A 5 -56.37 -12.03 -13.24
CA GLY A 5 -55.03 -11.49 -13.38
C GLY A 5 -54.00 -12.57 -13.03
N VAL A 6 -53.22 -13.00 -14.01
CA VAL A 6 -52.05 -13.87 -13.81
C VAL A 6 -50.89 -12.98 -13.37
N ALA A 7 -50.49 -13.10 -12.10
CA ALA A 7 -49.25 -12.52 -11.61
C ALA A 7 -48.07 -13.33 -12.19
N LEU A 8 -47.31 -12.71 -13.10
CA LEU A 8 -46.03 -13.22 -13.55
C LEU A 8 -45.03 -13.05 -12.40
N GLY A 9 -44.68 -14.16 -11.73
CA GLY A 9 -43.65 -14.17 -10.71
C GLY A 9 -42.29 -13.88 -11.33
N SER A 10 -41.58 -12.89 -10.77
CA SER A 10 -40.16 -12.68 -11.04
C SER A 10 -39.39 -13.98 -10.76
N PRO A 11 -38.44 -14.38 -11.61
CA PRO A 11 -37.60 -15.53 -11.32
C PRO A 11 -36.83 -15.27 -10.01
N PRO A 12 -36.57 -16.31 -9.21
CA PRO A 12 -35.77 -16.16 -8.01
C PRO A 12 -34.37 -15.69 -8.41
N LEU A 13 -33.88 -14.64 -7.74
CA LEU A 13 -32.47 -14.28 -7.71
C LEU A 13 -31.70 -15.55 -7.35
N VAL A 14 -30.99 -16.13 -8.33
CA VAL A 14 -29.99 -17.16 -8.06
C VAL A 14 -29.02 -16.54 -7.07
N ALA A 15 -28.97 -17.07 -5.85
CA ALA A 15 -28.00 -16.64 -4.86
C ALA A 15 -26.63 -16.66 -5.54
N ALA A 16 -26.01 -15.49 -5.70
CA ALA A 16 -24.74 -15.36 -6.36
C ALA A 16 -23.76 -16.34 -5.69
N GLN A 17 -23.29 -17.32 -6.44
CA GLN A 17 -22.32 -18.27 -5.93
C GLN A 17 -21.12 -17.46 -5.45
N GLN A 18 -20.74 -17.66 -4.20
CA GLN A 18 -19.58 -16.99 -3.61
C GLN A 18 -18.36 -17.30 -4.49
N SER A 19 -17.71 -16.27 -5.01
CA SER A 19 -16.54 -16.44 -5.87
C SER A 19 -15.41 -17.12 -5.09
N ALA A 20 -14.63 -17.93 -5.80
CA ALA A 20 -13.47 -18.60 -5.22
C ALA A 20 -12.29 -17.65 -4.96
N GLY A 21 -12.31 -16.44 -5.53
CA GLY A 21 -11.16 -15.54 -5.55
C GLY A 21 -11.46 -14.05 -5.40
N ARG A 22 -12.69 -13.62 -5.14
CA ARG A 22 -13.01 -12.19 -4.93
C ARG A 22 -14.24 -11.98 -4.06
N GLY A 23 -14.41 -10.77 -3.53
CA GLY A 23 -15.61 -10.35 -2.81
C GLY A 23 -15.78 -10.97 -1.42
N TRP A 24 -14.71 -11.49 -0.82
CA TRP A 24 -14.77 -11.97 0.56
C TRP A 24 -14.96 -10.80 1.54
N PRO A 25 -15.83 -10.91 2.56
CA PRO A 25 -16.03 -9.84 3.54
C PRO A 25 -14.73 -9.43 4.26
N MET A 26 -14.57 -8.15 4.56
CA MET A 26 -13.53 -7.66 5.47
C MET A 26 -14.15 -7.21 6.79
N ALA A 27 -13.37 -7.28 7.87
CA ALA A 27 -13.78 -6.66 9.13
C ALA A 27 -13.95 -5.15 8.91
N GLU A 28 -15.13 -4.64 9.27
CA GLU A 28 -15.56 -3.28 8.91
C GLU A 28 -15.07 -2.21 9.88
N GLU A 29 -14.52 -2.59 11.04
CA GLU A 29 -14.13 -1.67 12.09
C GLU A 29 -12.67 -1.91 12.50
N ALA A 30 -11.97 -0.82 12.78
CA ALA A 30 -10.64 -0.84 13.37
C ALA A 30 -10.43 0.43 14.21
N GLY A 31 -9.74 0.29 15.33
CA GLY A 31 -9.28 1.44 16.11
C GLY A 31 -8.01 2.07 15.50
N TRP A 32 -7.65 3.25 16.01
CA TRP A 32 -6.35 3.86 15.73
C TRP A 32 -5.32 3.28 16.70
N VAL A 33 -4.20 2.77 16.17
CA VAL A 33 -3.17 2.12 16.99
C VAL A 33 -2.08 3.10 17.42
N GLY A 34 -1.48 3.81 16.46
CA GLY A 34 -0.36 4.73 16.72
C GLY A 34 -0.72 5.91 17.61
N ALA A 35 0.28 6.55 18.21
CA ALA A 35 0.10 7.73 19.06
C ALA A 35 -0.58 8.90 18.33
N GLY A 36 -0.33 9.05 17.03
CA GLY A 36 -0.96 10.06 16.19
C GLY A 36 -1.49 9.49 14.88
N VAL A 37 -2.42 10.24 14.27
CA VAL A 37 -3.01 9.93 12.95
C VAL A 37 -2.67 11.07 11.98
N PRO A 38 -1.50 11.03 11.31
CA PRO A 38 -0.95 12.14 10.54
C PRO A 38 -1.90 12.83 9.57
N PHE A 39 -2.60 12.08 8.71
CA PHE A 39 -3.43 12.70 7.66
C PHE A 39 -4.77 13.25 8.19
N TYR A 40 -5.08 12.98 9.46
CA TYR A 40 -6.29 13.46 10.12
C TYR A 40 -5.97 14.53 11.17
N ASN A 41 -4.68 14.77 11.47
CA ASN A 41 -4.22 15.62 12.56
C ASN A 41 -4.88 15.30 13.91
N ILE A 42 -5.01 14.00 14.20
CA ILE A 42 -5.61 13.52 15.44
C ILE A 42 -4.49 13.02 16.35
N ASP A 43 -4.52 13.50 17.59
CA ASP A 43 -3.66 13.04 18.67
C ASP A 43 -4.44 12.04 19.53
N VAL A 44 -3.95 10.79 19.54
CA VAL A 44 -4.53 9.68 20.30
C VAL A 44 -3.49 9.04 21.24
N ALA A 45 -2.44 9.78 21.59
CA ALA A 45 -1.36 9.24 22.39
C ALA A 45 -1.85 8.84 23.80
N THR A 46 -1.48 7.65 24.24
CA THR A 46 -1.83 7.15 25.59
C THR A 46 -0.83 7.63 26.65
N ALA A 47 0.39 7.95 26.24
CA ALA A 47 1.40 8.63 27.02
C ALA A 47 2.40 9.35 26.10
N LYS A 48 3.07 10.39 26.61
CA LYS A 48 4.00 11.26 25.88
C LYS A 48 5.26 11.52 26.69
N ASP A 49 6.23 12.20 26.09
CA ASP A 49 7.47 12.64 26.73
C ASP A 49 8.25 11.46 27.36
N GLY A 50 8.18 10.30 26.71
CA GLY A 50 8.83 9.05 27.16
C GLY A 50 8.14 8.37 28.35
N ALA A 51 7.06 8.93 28.90
CA ALA A 51 6.28 8.29 29.94
C ALA A 51 5.56 7.06 29.40
N ALA A 52 5.42 6.03 30.24
CA ALA A 52 4.63 4.84 29.93
C ALA A 52 3.15 5.05 30.30
N PRO A 53 2.20 4.46 29.55
CA PRO A 53 0.79 4.47 29.91
C PRO A 53 0.53 3.77 31.24
N ALA A 54 -0.51 4.20 31.96
CA ALA A 54 -0.90 3.56 33.22
C ALA A 54 -1.19 2.06 33.02
N GLY A 55 -0.62 1.21 33.88
CA GLY A 55 -0.80 -0.25 33.82
C GLY A 55 0.10 -0.97 32.81
N ILE A 56 0.87 -0.25 31.99
CA ILE A 56 1.86 -0.83 31.08
C ILE A 56 3.24 -0.75 31.71
N THR A 57 3.93 -1.89 31.81
CA THR A 57 5.34 -1.94 32.21
C THR A 57 6.21 -1.92 30.96
N PRO A 58 7.04 -0.87 30.74
CA PRO A 58 7.97 -0.82 29.61
C PRO A 58 8.97 -1.96 29.60
N LEU A 59 9.48 -2.27 28.42
CA LEU A 59 10.67 -3.12 28.27
C LEU A 59 11.91 -2.36 28.75
N ALA A 60 12.99 -3.08 29.04
CA ALA A 60 14.26 -2.46 29.44
C ALA A 60 14.87 -1.58 28.33
N ARG A 61 14.51 -1.86 27.07
CA ARG A 61 14.83 -1.11 25.87
C ARG A 61 13.70 -1.29 24.86
N ASP A 62 13.55 -0.32 23.99
CA ASP A 62 12.58 -0.30 22.90
C ASP A 62 13.22 0.32 21.65
N ILE A 63 12.48 0.42 20.56
CA ILE A 63 12.99 0.97 19.30
C ILE A 63 13.51 2.42 19.42
N PHE A 64 13.06 3.18 20.42
CA PHE A 64 13.49 4.56 20.64
C PHE A 64 14.76 4.66 21.49
N THR A 65 15.07 3.64 22.28
CA THR A 65 16.14 3.64 23.30
C THR A 65 17.23 2.60 23.07
N SER A 66 17.04 1.70 22.10
CA SER A 66 18.07 0.74 21.71
C SER A 66 19.21 1.43 20.96
N ASP A 67 20.43 1.00 21.21
CA ASP A 67 21.62 1.40 20.44
C ASP A 67 21.92 0.44 19.27
N ASP A 68 21.24 -0.72 19.24
CA ASP A 68 21.45 -1.78 18.24
C ASP A 68 20.15 -2.60 18.12
N PHE A 69 19.34 -2.27 17.11
CA PHE A 69 18.07 -2.97 16.92
C PHE A 69 18.25 -4.44 16.51
N TYR A 70 19.41 -4.86 15.99
CA TYR A 70 19.64 -6.24 15.56
C TYR A 70 19.67 -7.22 16.73
N VAL A 71 20.25 -6.81 17.88
CA VAL A 71 20.28 -7.66 19.08
C VAL A 71 18.92 -7.78 19.78
N ASP A 72 17.96 -6.94 19.39
CA ASP A 72 16.63 -6.89 19.97
C ASP A 72 15.61 -7.76 19.23
N ARG A 73 16.07 -8.62 18.32
CA ARG A 73 15.20 -9.42 17.44
C ARG A 73 14.09 -10.19 18.16
N GLU A 74 14.40 -10.73 19.33
CA GLU A 74 13.43 -11.46 20.17
C GLU A 74 12.36 -10.56 20.79
N LEU A 75 12.60 -9.24 20.86
CA LEU A 75 11.65 -8.24 21.36
C LEU A 75 10.67 -7.76 20.29
N TRP A 76 10.95 -7.94 19.00
CA TRP A 76 10.12 -7.42 17.91
C TRP A 76 8.71 -8.03 17.85
N GLY A 77 8.48 -9.16 18.52
CA GLY A 77 7.14 -9.74 18.68
C GLY A 77 6.29 -9.06 19.75
N ASP A 78 6.89 -8.28 20.64
CA ASP A 78 6.22 -7.58 21.74
C ASP A 78 5.82 -6.15 21.29
N PRO A 79 4.53 -5.79 21.28
CA PRO A 79 4.08 -4.45 20.90
C PRO A 79 4.77 -3.31 21.68
N ARG A 80 5.21 -3.58 22.92
CA ARG A 80 5.89 -2.60 23.77
C ARG A 80 7.26 -2.20 23.22
N TYR A 81 7.91 -3.04 22.40
CA TYR A 81 9.15 -2.67 21.73
C TYR A 81 8.95 -1.49 20.76
N PHE A 82 7.75 -1.33 20.22
CA PHE A 82 7.38 -0.19 19.37
C PHE A 82 6.52 0.85 20.11
N ARG A 83 6.47 0.78 21.45
CA ARG A 83 5.57 1.58 22.30
C ARG A 83 4.11 1.50 21.85
N CYS A 84 3.69 0.32 21.39
CA CYS A 84 2.35 0.02 20.89
C CYS A 84 1.92 0.94 19.74
N ASN A 85 2.86 1.36 18.89
CA ASN A 85 2.57 2.16 17.72
C ASN A 85 2.28 1.29 16.49
N SER A 86 1.60 1.92 15.52
CA SER A 86 1.54 1.45 14.15
C SER A 86 2.74 1.93 13.35
N THR A 87 2.99 1.36 12.17
CA THR A 87 4.12 1.76 11.31
C THR A 87 4.07 3.25 10.96
N LEU A 88 2.89 3.77 10.61
CA LEU A 88 2.71 5.17 10.27
C LEU A 88 2.73 6.09 11.50
N GLY A 89 2.15 5.65 12.62
CA GLY A 89 2.19 6.42 13.86
C GLY A 89 3.61 6.61 14.38
N LEU A 90 4.43 5.56 14.30
CA LEU A 90 5.84 5.58 14.69
C LEU A 90 6.68 6.51 13.81
N ASP A 91 6.56 6.39 12.49
CA ASP A 91 7.31 7.23 11.56
C ASP A 91 6.93 8.72 11.67
N SER A 92 5.71 9.03 12.10
CA SER A 92 5.23 10.42 12.17
C SER A 92 5.72 11.24 13.36
N GLN A 93 6.35 10.63 14.36
CA GLN A 93 6.52 11.25 15.67
C GLN A 93 7.44 12.49 15.69
N TRP A 94 8.32 12.62 14.70
CA TRP A 94 9.18 13.81 14.51
C TRP A 94 8.47 15.01 13.88
N GLY A 95 7.18 14.88 13.51
CA GLY A 95 6.43 15.95 12.87
C GLY A 95 6.75 16.14 11.39
N ASP A 96 7.39 15.16 10.76
CA ASP A 96 7.84 15.24 9.37
C ASP A 96 6.67 15.15 8.36
N TYR A 97 5.48 14.75 8.81
CA TYR A 97 4.24 14.97 8.07
C TYR A 97 3.62 16.32 8.44
N SER A 98 3.33 17.15 7.44
CA SER A 98 2.82 18.53 7.60
C SER A 98 1.52 18.69 8.40
N SER A 99 0.84 17.59 8.72
CA SER A 99 -0.42 17.55 9.48
C SER A 99 -0.35 16.64 10.71
N ALA A 100 0.80 16.04 11.03
CA ALA A 100 0.91 15.14 12.18
C ALA A 100 1.15 15.90 13.48
N PRO A 101 0.59 15.40 14.60
CA PRO A 101 1.08 15.78 15.92
C PRO A 101 2.58 15.46 16.04
N THR A 102 3.36 16.42 16.53
CA THR A 102 4.79 16.22 16.82
C THR A 102 4.94 15.78 18.27
N TYR A 103 5.65 14.67 18.50
CA TYR A 103 5.94 14.14 19.84
C TYR A 103 7.43 14.21 20.19
N ILE A 104 8.30 14.20 19.19
CA ILE A 104 9.75 14.19 19.38
C ILE A 104 10.34 15.47 18.78
N THR A 105 11.14 16.19 19.58
CA THR A 105 11.80 17.43 19.18
C THR A 105 13.31 17.33 19.14
N ASP A 106 13.89 16.61 20.08
CA ASP A 106 15.32 16.61 20.41
C ASP A 106 15.84 15.23 20.82
N ASP A 107 15.05 14.48 21.60
CA ASP A 107 15.44 13.20 22.18
C ASP A 107 14.47 12.09 21.75
N PRO A 108 14.92 11.08 20.96
CA PRO A 108 14.06 9.99 20.51
C PRO A 108 13.42 9.22 21.68
N ALA A 109 14.06 9.17 22.85
CA ALA A 109 13.52 8.50 24.02
C ALA A 109 12.20 9.11 24.50
N LYS A 110 11.84 10.32 24.06
CA LYS A 110 10.55 10.97 24.34
C LYS A 110 9.38 10.49 23.47
N GLY A 111 9.61 9.56 22.53
CA GLY A 111 8.57 9.02 21.65
C GLY A 111 7.27 8.64 22.38
N ALA A 112 6.13 9.00 21.80
CA ALA A 112 4.82 8.77 22.38
C ALA A 112 4.37 7.31 22.24
N TRP A 113 3.50 6.89 23.16
CA TRP A 113 2.87 5.58 23.17
C TRP A 113 1.53 5.60 22.45
N GLY A 114 1.29 4.55 21.66
CA GLY A 114 -0.02 4.24 21.08
C GLY A 114 -0.88 3.39 22.01
N HIS A 115 -1.89 2.73 21.45
CA HIS A 115 -2.84 1.91 22.19
C HIS A 115 -2.45 0.43 22.18
N CYS A 116 -1.97 -0.12 23.32
CA CYS A 116 -1.52 -1.51 23.41
C CYS A 116 -2.62 -2.57 23.34
N ASP A 117 -3.88 -2.17 23.54
CA ASP A 117 -5.07 -3.01 23.55
C ASP A 117 -5.86 -2.95 22.23
N VAL A 118 -5.38 -2.18 21.26
CA VAL A 118 -5.99 -2.01 19.93
C VAL A 118 -5.09 -2.64 18.87
N ASP A 119 -5.68 -3.39 17.97
CA ASP A 119 -5.02 -3.92 16.77
C ASP A 119 -6.06 -4.26 15.69
N TYR A 120 -5.62 -4.29 14.44
CA TYR A 120 -6.37 -4.88 13.33
C TYR A 120 -5.74 -6.22 13.01
N ALA A 121 -6.42 -7.28 13.43
CA ALA A 121 -5.83 -8.59 13.57
C ALA A 121 -5.32 -9.17 12.23
N ARG A 122 -4.32 -10.06 12.34
CA ARG A 122 -3.65 -10.70 11.20
C ARG A 122 -4.63 -11.38 10.23
N GLU A 123 -5.64 -12.06 10.77
CA GLU A 123 -6.68 -12.75 10.00
C GLU A 123 -7.53 -11.83 9.14
N HIS A 124 -7.52 -10.52 9.41
CA HIS A 124 -8.23 -9.53 8.60
C HIS A 124 -7.38 -8.97 7.45
N ILE A 125 -6.06 -9.19 7.47
CA ILE A 125 -5.14 -8.72 6.43
C ILE A 125 -4.63 -9.85 5.52
N VAL A 126 -4.69 -11.09 5.98
CA VAL A 126 -4.36 -12.28 5.18
C VAL A 126 -5.44 -12.54 4.13
N SER A 127 -5.02 -12.98 2.95
CA SER A 127 -5.92 -13.37 1.87
C SER A 127 -6.74 -14.63 2.24
N PRO A 128 -8.08 -14.59 2.11
CA PRO A 128 -8.93 -15.73 2.44
C PRO A 128 -9.01 -16.80 1.32
N TYR A 129 -8.44 -16.52 0.14
CA TYR A 129 -8.70 -17.33 -1.06
C TYR A 129 -7.84 -18.60 -1.21
N GLY A 130 -6.91 -18.85 -0.28
CA GLY A 130 -6.14 -20.11 -0.20
C GLY A 130 -5.20 -20.40 -1.37
N PHE A 131 -5.05 -19.49 -2.35
CA PHE A 131 -4.12 -19.66 -3.46
C PHE A 131 -2.68 -19.38 -3.00
N ALA A 132 -1.74 -20.22 -3.45
CA ALA A 132 -0.31 -20.03 -3.16
C ALA A 132 0.36 -19.01 -4.09
N THR A 133 -0.19 -18.78 -5.28
CA THR A 133 0.41 -17.91 -6.30
C THR A 133 -0.65 -17.03 -6.96
N ALA A 134 -0.22 -15.84 -7.41
CA ALA A 134 -1.05 -14.94 -8.21
C ALA A 134 -1.58 -15.63 -9.48
N ARG A 135 -0.76 -16.46 -10.13
CA ARG A 135 -1.15 -17.25 -11.30
C ARG A 135 -2.35 -18.15 -11.02
N ALA A 136 -2.26 -18.98 -9.98
CA ALA A 136 -3.35 -19.91 -9.63
C ALA A 136 -4.63 -19.16 -9.31
N HIS A 137 -4.52 -18.01 -8.63
CA HIS A 137 -5.65 -17.14 -8.32
C HIS A 137 -6.27 -16.52 -9.58
N TYR A 138 -5.47 -15.97 -10.49
CA TYR A 138 -5.93 -15.39 -11.75
C TYR A 138 -6.61 -16.43 -12.65
N GLU A 139 -5.98 -17.60 -12.81
CA GLU A 139 -6.54 -18.71 -13.60
C GLU A 139 -7.87 -19.21 -13.02
N ALA A 140 -7.98 -19.31 -11.68
CA ALA A 140 -9.23 -19.69 -11.03
C ALA A 140 -10.36 -18.66 -11.29
N LEU A 141 -10.07 -17.36 -11.19
CA LEU A 141 -11.03 -16.30 -11.52
C LEU A 141 -11.43 -16.33 -13.01
N LEU A 142 -10.48 -16.63 -13.89
CA LEU A 142 -10.73 -16.75 -15.33
C LEU A 142 -11.63 -17.93 -15.66
N ASP A 143 -11.40 -19.08 -15.02
CA ASP A 143 -12.25 -20.26 -15.16
C ASP A 143 -13.65 -20.04 -14.56
N GLU A 144 -13.73 -19.30 -13.46
CA GLU A 144 -15.01 -18.87 -12.89
C GLU A 144 -15.81 -18.00 -13.87
N ALA A 145 -15.16 -17.02 -14.50
CA ALA A 145 -15.77 -16.19 -15.54
C ALA A 145 -16.20 -17.03 -16.76
N ARG A 146 -15.37 -17.99 -17.20
CA ARG A 146 -15.71 -18.92 -18.30
C ARG A 146 -16.94 -19.77 -17.98
N SER A 147 -17.08 -20.22 -16.74
CA SER A 147 -18.24 -21.00 -16.31
C SER A 147 -19.57 -20.22 -16.42
N ARG A 148 -19.50 -18.89 -16.38
CA ARG A 148 -20.62 -17.96 -16.59
C ARG A 148 -20.76 -17.46 -18.04
N GLY A 149 -19.94 -17.96 -18.96
CA GLY A 149 -19.95 -17.55 -20.37
C GLY A 149 -19.04 -16.36 -20.71
N GLY A 150 -18.14 -15.97 -19.80
CA GLY A 150 -17.09 -14.98 -20.04
C GLY A 150 -15.76 -15.58 -20.54
N PRO A 151 -14.68 -14.78 -20.57
CA PRO A 151 -14.63 -13.34 -20.27
C PRO A 151 -15.54 -12.51 -21.16
N THR A 152 -16.07 -11.41 -20.62
CA THR A 152 -16.86 -10.47 -21.42
C THR A 152 -15.97 -9.83 -22.48
N GLN A 153 -16.35 -9.99 -23.75
CA GLN A 153 -15.67 -9.32 -24.85
C GLN A 153 -16.39 -8.03 -25.22
N TYR A 154 -15.61 -6.95 -25.27
CA TYR A 154 -16.03 -5.63 -25.72
C TYR A 154 -15.36 -5.29 -27.05
N THR A 155 -16.00 -4.42 -27.83
CA THR A 155 -15.50 -3.89 -29.10
C THR A 155 -15.74 -2.38 -29.15
N ARG A 156 -15.36 -1.70 -30.22
CA ARG A 156 -15.69 -0.27 -30.36
C ARG A 156 -17.19 -0.03 -30.53
N GLU A 157 -17.91 -1.02 -31.05
CA GLU A 157 -19.36 -0.99 -31.22
C GLU A 157 -20.09 -1.39 -29.93
N ARG A 158 -19.47 -2.25 -29.11
CA ARG A 158 -19.94 -2.64 -27.78
C ARG A 158 -18.87 -2.27 -26.76
N MET A 159 -18.84 -1.01 -26.35
CA MET A 159 -17.84 -0.50 -25.42
C MET A 159 -17.93 -1.20 -24.05
N PRO A 160 -16.81 -1.28 -23.30
CA PRO A 160 -16.83 -1.65 -21.88
C PRO A 160 -17.72 -0.71 -21.05
N PRO A 161 -18.00 -1.04 -19.77
CA PRO A 161 -18.71 -0.14 -18.87
C PRO A 161 -18.00 1.21 -18.83
N ASP A 162 -18.79 2.28 -18.84
CA ASP A 162 -18.24 3.63 -18.86
C ASP A 162 -17.68 3.98 -17.48
N TRP A 163 -16.37 3.78 -17.33
CA TRP A 163 -15.61 4.21 -16.15
C TRP A 163 -14.80 5.47 -16.43
N ASP A 164 -14.95 6.10 -17.60
CA ASP A 164 -14.15 7.26 -17.94
C ASP A 164 -14.43 8.39 -16.94
N GLY A 165 -13.35 8.97 -16.40
CA GLY A 165 -13.45 10.09 -15.46
C GLY A 165 -12.31 10.13 -14.44
N ARG A 166 -12.45 11.08 -13.52
CA ARG A 166 -11.54 11.29 -12.39
C ARG A 166 -12.07 10.57 -11.16
N TYR A 167 -11.18 9.94 -10.42
CA TYR A 167 -11.43 9.27 -9.15
C TYR A 167 -10.45 9.78 -8.08
N THR A 168 -10.75 9.49 -6.82
CA THR A 168 -9.89 9.78 -5.67
C THR A 168 -9.99 8.67 -4.62
N ASN A 169 -9.01 8.60 -3.73
CA ASN A 169 -9.09 7.73 -2.55
C ASN A 169 -9.75 8.46 -1.36
N ASN A 170 -10.31 7.71 -0.42
CA ASN A 170 -10.99 8.30 0.73
C ASN A 170 -10.06 9.13 1.64
N VAL A 171 -8.79 8.76 1.77
CA VAL A 171 -7.82 9.53 2.55
C VAL A 171 -7.66 10.95 1.99
N SER A 172 -7.67 11.12 0.67
CA SER A 172 -7.58 12.45 0.04
C SER A 172 -8.85 13.27 0.27
N ILE A 173 -10.02 12.63 0.26
CA ILE A 173 -11.30 13.28 0.61
C ILE A 173 -11.22 13.81 2.05
N VAL A 174 -10.84 12.96 2.99
CA VAL A 174 -10.73 13.33 4.40
C VAL A 174 -9.71 14.45 4.58
N PHE A 175 -8.54 14.34 3.98
CA PHE A 175 -7.51 15.38 4.07
C PHE A 175 -8.02 16.74 3.53
N GLY A 176 -8.78 16.72 2.44
CA GLY A 176 -9.47 17.90 1.92
C GLY A 176 -10.45 18.50 2.92
N LEU A 177 -11.33 17.68 3.50
CA LEU A 177 -12.31 18.09 4.53
C LEU A 177 -11.62 18.72 5.75
N THR A 178 -10.56 18.07 6.27
CA THR A 178 -9.80 18.59 7.42
C THR A 178 -9.16 19.94 7.11
N ARG A 179 -8.58 20.13 5.91
CA ARG A 179 -8.01 21.42 5.49
C ARG A 179 -9.06 22.52 5.35
N GLU A 180 -10.29 22.16 5.03
CA GLU A 180 -11.44 23.07 4.98
C GLU A 180 -12.05 23.34 6.37
N GLY A 181 -11.55 22.71 7.44
CA GLY A 181 -12.10 22.83 8.78
C GLY A 181 -13.44 22.10 8.95
N ARG A 182 -13.70 21.08 8.13
CA ARG A 182 -14.91 20.26 8.15
C ARG A 182 -14.64 18.93 8.84
N GLU A 183 -15.72 18.29 9.31
CA GLU A 183 -15.65 16.96 9.90
C GLU A 183 -15.06 15.94 8.91
N PRO A 184 -14.08 15.11 9.32
CA PRO A 184 -13.34 14.18 8.48
C PRO A 184 -14.14 12.90 8.18
N VAL A 185 -15.41 13.05 7.80
CA VAL A 185 -16.34 11.95 7.56
C VAL A 185 -16.62 11.85 6.06
N VAL A 186 -16.28 10.72 5.46
CA VAL A 186 -16.64 10.44 4.06
C VAL A 186 -18.14 10.12 3.94
N PRO A 187 -18.79 10.45 2.82
CA PRO A 187 -20.16 10.03 2.54
C PRO A 187 -20.34 8.51 2.68
N ALA A 188 -21.53 8.08 3.10
CA ALA A 188 -21.82 6.68 3.43
C ALA A 188 -21.69 5.76 2.20
N GLU A 189 -22.04 6.27 1.03
CA GLU A 189 -21.89 5.62 -0.27
C GLU A 189 -20.41 5.36 -0.63
N PHE A 190 -19.48 6.12 -0.05
CA PHE A 190 -18.03 5.97 -0.26
C PHE A 190 -17.37 5.08 0.79
N ARG A 191 -18.16 4.44 1.67
CA ARG A 191 -17.64 3.55 2.72
C ARG A 191 -16.67 2.52 2.14
N GLU A 192 -15.57 2.31 2.85
CA GLU A 192 -14.59 1.27 2.57
C GLU A 192 -14.16 0.59 3.88
N PRO A 193 -13.64 -0.64 3.84
CA PRO A 193 -13.02 -1.27 5.00
C PRO A 193 -11.81 -0.49 5.53
N PRO A 194 -11.39 -0.72 6.78
CA PRO A 194 -10.18 -0.10 7.33
C PRO A 194 -8.95 -0.28 6.43
N GLN A 195 -8.29 0.82 6.09
CA GLN A 195 -7.12 0.83 5.22
C GLN A 195 -5.84 0.45 5.98
N TRP A 196 -5.78 -0.80 6.42
CA TRP A 196 -4.68 -1.35 7.21
C TRP A 196 -3.32 -1.18 6.53
N ILE A 197 -3.27 -1.30 5.20
CA ILE A 197 -2.05 -1.19 4.38
C ILE A 197 -1.40 0.20 4.41
N ILE A 198 -2.14 1.23 4.82
CA ILE A 198 -1.62 2.57 5.05
C ILE A 198 -0.77 2.63 6.33
N GLY A 199 -0.99 1.71 7.27
CA GLY A 199 -0.21 1.59 8.51
C GLY A 199 -0.83 2.27 9.72
N TYR A 200 -2.15 2.45 9.76
CA TYR A 200 -2.86 3.11 10.86
C TYR A 200 -3.37 2.17 11.95
N HIS A 201 -3.81 1.00 11.52
CA HIS A 201 -4.71 0.16 12.30
C HIS A 201 -4.02 -1.07 12.88
N ASN A 202 -2.80 -1.37 12.46
CA ASN A 202 -2.05 -2.53 12.93
C ASN A 202 -0.96 -2.10 13.90
N GLN A 203 -0.77 -2.89 14.94
CA GLN A 203 0.48 -2.94 15.68
C GLN A 203 1.61 -3.35 14.73
N VAL A 204 2.81 -2.80 14.92
CA VAL A 204 3.99 -3.20 14.11
C VAL A 204 4.20 -4.73 14.12
N PRO A 205 4.14 -5.45 15.27
CA PRO A 205 4.25 -6.92 15.28
C PRO A 205 3.24 -7.65 14.38
N THR A 206 2.05 -7.10 14.18
CA THR A 206 1.03 -7.71 13.31
C THR A 206 1.46 -7.65 11.84
N ILE A 207 2.06 -6.55 11.40
CA ILE A 207 2.68 -6.46 10.08
C ILE A 207 3.90 -7.38 9.99
N LEU A 208 4.75 -7.43 11.02
CA LEU A 208 5.89 -8.35 11.04
C LEU A 208 5.45 -9.82 10.91
N SER A 209 4.29 -10.19 11.43
CA SER A 209 3.78 -11.56 11.40
C SER A 209 3.49 -12.11 10.00
N VAL A 210 3.29 -11.24 9.01
CA VAL A 210 3.06 -11.62 7.60
C VAL A 210 4.33 -11.55 6.75
N LEU A 211 5.45 -11.09 7.32
CA LEU A 211 6.72 -10.97 6.62
C LEU A 211 7.66 -12.14 6.89
N THR A 212 8.51 -12.47 5.92
CA THR A 212 9.62 -13.40 6.09
C THR A 212 10.68 -12.81 7.04
N PRO A 213 11.57 -13.64 7.63
CA PRO A 213 12.53 -13.15 8.62
C PRO A 213 13.43 -12.01 8.11
N GLU A 214 13.85 -12.06 6.85
CA GLU A 214 14.63 -10.99 6.24
C GLU A 214 13.81 -9.69 6.14
N TYR A 215 12.58 -9.77 5.64
CA TYR A 215 11.75 -8.59 5.44
C TYR A 215 11.21 -8.00 6.76
N ARG A 216 11.10 -8.80 7.83
CA ARG A 216 10.90 -8.29 9.19
C ARG A 216 12.06 -7.38 9.60
N GLN A 217 13.30 -7.85 9.43
CA GLN A 217 14.48 -7.05 9.75
C GLN A 217 14.53 -5.77 8.92
N ARG A 218 14.20 -5.83 7.63
CA ARG A 218 14.18 -4.64 6.75
C ARG A 218 13.13 -3.61 7.19
N LEU A 219 11.93 -4.05 7.58
CA LEU A 219 10.91 -3.16 8.13
C LEU A 219 11.37 -2.54 9.46
N VAL A 220 11.94 -3.33 10.38
CA VAL A 220 12.42 -2.80 11.67
C VAL A 220 13.59 -1.83 11.46
N GLN A 221 14.53 -2.12 10.56
CA GLN A 221 15.60 -1.20 10.16
C GLN A 221 15.02 0.15 9.72
N GLN A 222 14.04 0.14 8.82
CA GLN A 222 13.38 1.36 8.37
C GLN A 222 12.73 2.13 9.52
N LEU A 223 11.93 1.46 10.36
CA LEU A 223 11.23 2.10 11.47
C LEU A 223 12.22 2.65 12.51
N TYR A 224 13.30 1.92 12.78
CA TYR A 224 14.35 2.33 13.72
C TYR A 224 15.01 3.63 13.24
N HIS A 225 15.49 3.69 11.99
CA HIS A 225 16.16 4.91 11.51
C HIS A 225 15.20 6.08 11.30
N GLN A 226 13.89 5.84 11.16
CA GLN A 226 12.87 6.89 11.16
C GLN A 226 12.61 7.43 12.58
N ALA A 227 12.39 6.56 13.57
CA ALA A 227 12.05 6.95 14.93
C ALA A 227 13.25 7.34 15.79
N HIS A 228 14.34 6.57 15.77
CA HIS A 228 15.50 6.75 16.62
C HIS A 228 16.48 7.79 16.05
N ASP A 229 16.98 7.56 14.85
CA ASP A 229 18.04 8.41 14.26
C ASP A 229 17.54 9.69 13.60
N ARG A 230 16.23 9.79 13.35
CA ARG A 230 15.64 10.84 12.51
C ARG A 230 16.38 10.95 11.17
N ALA A 231 16.54 9.82 10.49
CA ALA A 231 17.21 9.69 9.21
C ALA A 231 16.29 9.09 8.14
N PRO A 232 15.10 9.67 7.88
CA PRO A 232 14.21 9.18 6.83
C PRO A 232 14.87 9.24 5.45
N GLN A 233 14.64 8.21 4.65
CA GLN A 233 15.18 8.06 3.29
C GLN A 233 14.07 8.07 2.22
N TRP A 234 13.00 8.84 2.46
CA TRP A 234 11.78 8.81 1.63
C TRP A 234 12.05 9.16 0.16
N SER A 235 11.48 8.38 -0.76
CA SER A 235 11.73 8.50 -2.20
C SER A 235 11.46 9.91 -2.74
N ALA A 236 10.33 10.51 -2.37
CA ALA A 236 9.91 11.82 -2.84
C ALA A 236 10.91 12.93 -2.49
N MET A 237 11.57 12.86 -1.33
CA MET A 237 12.57 13.84 -0.91
C MET A 237 13.77 13.84 -1.84
N LEU A 238 14.17 12.66 -2.32
CA LEU A 238 15.38 12.45 -3.11
C LEU A 238 15.08 12.27 -4.61
N CYS A 239 13.85 12.57 -5.05
CA CYS A 239 13.38 12.33 -6.42
C CYS A 239 13.60 10.90 -6.93
N ARG A 240 13.63 9.92 -6.01
CA ARG A 240 13.68 8.51 -6.37
C ARG A 240 12.29 8.05 -6.84
N PRO A 241 12.19 6.98 -7.64
CA PRO A 241 10.91 6.37 -7.94
C PRO A 241 10.16 5.99 -6.66
N GLU A 242 8.85 6.23 -6.63
CA GLU A 242 8.04 5.94 -5.44
C GLU A 242 7.77 4.43 -5.26
N GLY A 243 7.87 3.67 -6.35
CA GLY A 243 7.60 2.24 -6.39
C GLY A 243 6.11 1.87 -6.45
N PHE A 244 5.83 0.64 -6.82
CA PHE A 244 4.50 0.08 -7.02
C PHE A 244 3.58 0.19 -5.78
N MET A 245 4.06 -0.21 -4.60
CA MET A 245 3.23 -0.23 -3.38
C MET A 245 2.83 1.17 -2.88
N ARG A 246 3.48 2.24 -3.37
CA ARG A 246 3.04 3.62 -3.12
C ARG A 246 1.58 3.83 -3.53
N TRP A 247 1.10 3.08 -4.53
CA TRP A 247 -0.29 3.09 -4.98
C TRP A 247 -1.32 2.86 -3.85
N TRP A 248 -0.96 2.16 -2.78
CA TRP A 248 -1.82 1.89 -1.61
C TRP A 248 -1.50 2.71 -0.37
N SER A 249 -0.41 3.46 -0.36
CA SER A 249 -0.05 4.31 0.78
C SER A 249 -0.95 5.55 0.91
N GLY A 250 -1.01 6.14 2.11
CA GLY A 250 -1.90 7.28 2.40
C GLY A 250 -1.75 8.48 1.44
N PRO A 251 -0.63 9.24 1.48
CA PRO A 251 -0.44 10.41 0.64
C PRO A 251 0.06 10.06 -0.77
N GLY A 252 0.26 8.76 -1.05
CA GLY A 252 0.87 8.27 -2.28
C GLY A 252 -0.09 7.64 -3.25
N GLY A 253 -1.13 7.02 -2.70
CA GLY A 253 -2.26 6.53 -3.44
C GLY A 253 -2.91 7.68 -4.22
N PRO A 254 -3.66 7.35 -5.28
CA PRO A 254 -4.02 8.35 -6.25
C PRO A 254 -5.16 9.24 -5.72
N GLY A 255 -4.79 10.39 -5.15
CA GLY A 255 -5.73 11.45 -4.77
C GLY A 255 -6.37 12.13 -5.97
N SER A 256 -5.70 12.12 -7.12
CA SER A 256 -6.31 12.30 -8.44
C SER A 256 -5.93 11.12 -9.31
N LEU A 257 -6.94 10.40 -9.80
CA LEU A 257 -6.82 9.24 -10.66
C LEU A 257 -7.67 9.40 -11.91
N ASP A 258 -7.08 9.64 -13.07
CA ASP A 258 -7.80 9.48 -14.33
C ASP A 258 -7.88 8.00 -14.70
N VAL A 259 -9.08 7.54 -15.01
CA VAL A 259 -9.34 6.20 -15.54
C VAL A 259 -9.85 6.34 -16.96
N THR A 260 -9.16 5.74 -17.93
CA THR A 260 -9.60 5.71 -19.33
C THR A 260 -9.77 4.28 -19.79
N VAL A 261 -10.90 3.99 -20.42
CA VAL A 261 -11.31 2.64 -20.81
C VAL A 261 -11.45 2.52 -22.32
N THR A 262 -10.83 1.47 -22.86
CA THR A 262 -11.02 1.03 -24.24
C THR A 262 -11.24 -0.47 -24.25
N PRO A 263 -11.75 -1.06 -25.35
CA PRO A 263 -11.98 -2.50 -25.42
C PRO A 263 -10.75 -3.38 -25.15
N THR A 264 -9.55 -2.85 -25.37
CA THR A 264 -8.28 -3.62 -25.26
C THR A 264 -7.34 -3.10 -24.18
N ARG A 265 -7.68 -1.99 -23.52
CA ARG A 265 -6.82 -1.36 -22.53
C ARG A 265 -7.63 -0.53 -21.53
N VAL A 266 -7.31 -0.70 -20.25
CA VAL A 266 -7.70 0.23 -19.18
C VAL A 266 -6.44 0.93 -18.69
N GLN A 267 -6.49 2.25 -18.61
CA GLN A 267 -5.38 3.08 -18.15
C GLN A 267 -5.75 3.77 -16.84
N PHE A 268 -4.84 3.70 -15.89
CA PHE A 268 -4.90 4.41 -14.62
C PHE A 268 -3.73 5.41 -14.59
N PHE A 269 -4.04 6.70 -14.53
CA PHE A 269 -3.05 7.77 -14.47
C PHE A 269 -3.27 8.64 -13.24
N GLY A 270 -2.32 8.64 -12.31
CA GLY A 270 -2.47 9.42 -11.08
C GLY A 270 -1.54 9.03 -9.96
N GLY A 271 -1.75 9.64 -8.80
CA GLY A 271 -0.94 9.41 -7.60
C GLY A 271 0.44 10.03 -7.63
N SER A 272 1.20 9.78 -6.57
CA SER A 272 2.55 10.32 -6.41
C SER A 272 3.48 9.83 -7.53
N GLY A 273 4.30 10.74 -8.06
CA GLY A 273 5.26 10.41 -9.13
C GLY A 273 4.66 10.23 -10.52
N ASN A 274 3.38 10.59 -10.75
CA ASN A 274 2.66 10.38 -12.00
C ASN A 274 2.55 8.90 -12.38
N ALA A 275 2.13 8.06 -11.44
CA ALA A 275 2.03 6.64 -11.69
C ALA A 275 1.07 6.38 -12.87
N LEU A 276 1.59 5.65 -13.85
CA LEU A 276 0.86 5.23 -15.04
C LEU A 276 0.81 3.70 -15.07
N ARG A 277 -0.38 3.14 -14.90
CA ARG A 277 -0.62 1.70 -14.97
C ARG A 277 -1.51 1.39 -16.16
N ASN A 278 -1.13 0.37 -16.92
CA ASN A 278 -1.84 -0.03 -18.13
C ASN A 278 -2.21 -1.50 -18.05
N VAL A 279 -3.51 -1.76 -18.02
CA VAL A 279 -4.05 -3.12 -18.08
C VAL A 279 -4.23 -3.47 -19.55
N HIS A 280 -3.48 -4.47 -20.03
CA HIS A 280 -3.64 -5.02 -21.36
C HIS A 280 -4.72 -6.11 -21.35
N VAL A 281 -5.93 -5.75 -21.77
CA VAL A 281 -7.08 -6.65 -21.71
C VAL A 281 -6.95 -7.75 -22.77
N GLY A 282 -7.10 -9.01 -22.35
CA GLY A 282 -7.04 -10.18 -23.23
C GLY A 282 -5.64 -10.58 -23.70
N ARG A 283 -4.58 -9.99 -23.14
CA ARG A 283 -3.21 -10.47 -23.37
C ARG A 283 -2.82 -11.52 -22.32
N ASP A 284 -1.92 -12.40 -22.73
CA ASP A 284 -1.28 -13.37 -21.84
C ASP A 284 0.17 -12.93 -21.55
N PHE A 285 0.63 -13.25 -20.34
CA PHE A 285 2.04 -13.11 -20.00
C PHE A 285 2.89 -14.21 -20.65
N ASP A 286 4.12 -13.84 -21.02
CA ASP A 286 5.21 -14.80 -21.16
C ASP A 286 5.63 -15.27 -19.77
N LEU A 287 5.63 -16.59 -19.58
CA LEU A 287 5.93 -17.26 -18.31
C LEU A 287 7.35 -17.84 -18.26
N SER A 288 8.19 -17.54 -19.25
CA SER A 288 9.48 -18.22 -19.46
C SER A 288 10.64 -17.73 -18.59
N GLY A 289 10.56 -16.58 -17.93
CA GLY A 289 11.63 -16.13 -17.04
C GLY A 289 11.21 -16.00 -15.58
N SER A 290 11.92 -15.14 -14.84
CA SER A 290 11.89 -15.12 -13.37
C SER A 290 10.50 -14.85 -12.81
N VAL A 291 9.74 -14.00 -13.49
CA VAL A 291 8.33 -13.69 -13.21
C VAL A 291 7.56 -13.54 -14.54
N PRO A 292 6.22 -13.73 -14.52
CA PRO A 292 5.35 -13.42 -15.65
C PRO A 292 5.56 -11.99 -16.18
N ARG A 293 5.58 -11.81 -17.50
CA ARG A 293 5.85 -10.51 -18.11
C ARG A 293 5.26 -10.35 -19.50
N LEU A 294 5.10 -9.12 -19.97
CA LEU A 294 4.75 -8.81 -21.36
C LEU A 294 5.96 -8.40 -22.20
N GLY A 295 6.95 -7.78 -21.56
CA GLY A 295 8.13 -7.23 -22.20
C GLY A 295 9.40 -8.04 -21.97
N ALA A 296 10.53 -7.33 -21.91
CA ALA A 296 11.82 -7.91 -21.56
C ALA A 296 11.85 -8.40 -20.11
N ASP A 297 12.74 -9.35 -19.80
CA ASP A 297 13.01 -9.86 -18.45
C ASP A 297 13.80 -8.85 -17.61
N VAL A 298 13.19 -7.67 -17.43
CA VAL A 298 13.72 -6.56 -16.64
C VAL A 298 12.55 -5.94 -15.86
N PRO A 299 12.63 -5.87 -14.52
CA PRO A 299 11.59 -5.28 -13.69
C PRO A 299 11.21 -3.85 -14.06
N ARG A 300 9.94 -3.50 -13.83
CA ARG A 300 9.35 -2.19 -14.09
C ARG A 300 8.85 -1.57 -12.78
N TRP A 301 9.06 -0.27 -12.59
CA TRP A 301 8.63 0.46 -11.39
C TRP A 301 7.15 0.26 -11.02
N MET A 302 6.28 0.16 -12.03
CA MET A 302 4.84 -0.08 -11.84
C MET A 302 4.37 -1.46 -12.31
N GLY A 303 5.31 -2.35 -12.65
CA GLY A 303 5.02 -3.65 -13.24
C GLY A 303 4.43 -3.59 -14.66
N GLU A 304 4.00 -4.76 -15.12
CA GLU A 304 3.26 -4.98 -16.34
C GLU A 304 1.95 -5.69 -15.97
N THR A 305 0.82 -5.28 -16.54
CA THR A 305 -0.50 -5.77 -16.13
C THR A 305 -1.29 -6.34 -17.32
N VAL A 306 -1.81 -7.55 -17.15
CA VAL A 306 -2.84 -8.14 -18.02
C VAL A 306 -4.18 -8.18 -17.29
N GLY A 307 -5.27 -8.36 -18.02
CA GLY A 307 -6.58 -8.53 -17.38
C GLY A 307 -7.67 -9.01 -18.30
N PHE A 308 -8.83 -9.28 -17.73
CA PHE A 308 -10.05 -9.63 -18.44
C PHE A 308 -11.27 -9.08 -17.73
N TRP A 309 -12.36 -8.94 -18.48
CA TRP A 309 -13.66 -8.53 -17.95
C TRP A 309 -14.50 -9.74 -17.56
N ASP A 310 -15.19 -9.64 -16.43
CA ASP A 310 -16.19 -10.61 -15.99
C ASP A 310 -17.46 -9.86 -15.58
N GLY A 311 -18.44 -9.86 -16.50
CA GLY A 311 -19.50 -8.84 -16.47
C GLY A 311 -18.86 -7.45 -16.55
N ASP A 312 -19.21 -6.60 -15.59
CA ASP A 312 -18.70 -5.24 -15.49
C ASP A 312 -17.47 -5.12 -14.58
N ALA A 313 -16.99 -6.22 -13.98
CA ALA A 313 -15.78 -6.21 -13.16
C ALA A 313 -14.53 -6.42 -14.01
N LEU A 314 -13.47 -5.66 -13.73
CA LEU A 314 -12.15 -5.85 -14.34
C LEU A 314 -11.26 -6.63 -13.38
N ILE A 315 -10.82 -7.81 -13.79
CA ILE A 315 -9.84 -8.62 -13.06
C ILE A 315 -8.48 -8.44 -13.73
N THR A 316 -7.46 -8.16 -12.94
CA THR A 316 -6.11 -7.90 -13.44
C THR A 316 -5.07 -8.72 -12.70
N TRP A 317 -3.96 -8.99 -13.39
CA TRP A 317 -2.76 -9.60 -12.85
C TRP A 317 -1.57 -8.72 -13.19
N THR A 318 -0.93 -8.13 -12.18
CA THR A 318 0.31 -7.37 -12.34
C THR A 318 1.51 -8.21 -11.91
N SER A 319 2.58 -8.16 -12.71
CA SER A 319 3.86 -8.83 -12.45
C SER A 319 5.02 -8.01 -13.01
N ASN A 320 6.24 -8.55 -13.00
CA ASN A 320 7.47 -7.87 -13.46
C ASN A 320 7.70 -6.52 -12.76
N ILE A 321 7.43 -6.47 -11.44
CA ILE A 321 7.55 -5.27 -10.61
C ILE A 321 8.99 -5.11 -10.12
N GLN A 322 9.52 -3.88 -10.10
CA GLN A 322 10.80 -3.58 -9.45
C GLN A 322 10.61 -3.59 -7.93
N GLY A 323 11.33 -4.48 -7.24
CA GLY A 323 11.38 -4.51 -5.78
C GLY A 323 11.87 -3.17 -5.23
N TRP A 324 11.23 -2.70 -4.16
CA TRP A 324 11.45 -1.38 -3.60
C TRP A 324 10.94 -1.30 -2.14
N PHE A 325 10.91 -0.10 -1.58
CA PHE A 325 10.26 0.18 -0.31
C PHE A 325 9.10 1.15 -0.47
N THR A 326 8.26 1.25 0.56
CA THR A 326 7.26 2.32 0.66
C THR A 326 7.32 2.89 2.07
N HIS A 327 7.25 4.21 2.14
CA HIS A 327 7.23 4.95 3.40
C HIS A 327 6.20 4.36 4.38
N SER A 328 6.62 4.09 5.61
CA SER A 328 5.77 3.56 6.69
C SER A 328 5.12 2.21 6.38
N SER A 329 5.65 1.50 5.38
CA SER A 329 5.23 0.16 4.96
C SER A 329 6.46 -0.74 4.80
N TRP A 330 6.23 -2.02 4.51
CA TRP A 330 7.30 -3.00 4.31
C TRP A 330 7.92 -2.88 2.92
N GLU A 331 9.15 -3.36 2.80
CA GLU A 331 9.79 -3.56 1.49
C GLU A 331 9.17 -4.74 0.75
N TYR A 332 9.20 -4.72 -0.58
CA TYR A 332 8.72 -5.83 -1.41
C TYR A 332 9.78 -6.21 -2.45
N SER A 333 9.78 -7.47 -2.85
CA SER A 333 10.73 -8.01 -3.82
C SER A 333 10.29 -7.73 -5.26
N SER A 334 11.18 -8.05 -6.21
CA SER A 334 10.81 -8.07 -7.62
C SER A 334 9.93 -9.26 -8.02
N LYS A 335 9.64 -10.17 -7.07
CA LYS A 335 8.68 -11.26 -7.21
C LYS A 335 7.27 -10.91 -6.76
N LEU A 336 7.06 -9.69 -6.26
CA LEU A 336 5.72 -9.17 -5.98
C LEU A 336 4.85 -9.30 -7.23
N GLN A 337 3.65 -9.84 -7.02
CA GLN A 337 2.58 -9.92 -8.00
C GLN A 337 1.27 -9.54 -7.32
N THR A 338 0.38 -8.87 -8.05
CA THR A 338 -0.95 -8.53 -7.54
C THR A 338 -2.04 -9.08 -8.42
N ILE A 339 -3.10 -9.58 -7.77
CA ILE A 339 -4.40 -9.79 -8.39
C ILE A 339 -5.31 -8.66 -7.91
N GLU A 340 -5.81 -7.86 -8.84
CA GLU A 340 -6.69 -6.74 -8.52
C GLU A 340 -8.03 -6.91 -9.20
N VAL A 341 -9.11 -6.63 -8.46
CA VAL A 341 -10.48 -6.68 -8.95
C VAL A 341 -11.10 -5.30 -8.75
N PHE A 342 -11.48 -4.68 -9.86
CA PHE A 342 -12.21 -3.42 -9.88
C PHE A 342 -13.68 -3.71 -10.18
N THR A 343 -14.56 -3.33 -9.26
CA THR A 343 -16.01 -3.54 -9.38
C THR A 343 -16.72 -2.19 -9.28
N PRO A 344 -17.60 -1.84 -10.23
CA PRO A 344 -18.31 -0.57 -10.16
C PRO A 344 -19.34 -0.58 -9.04
N ARG A 345 -19.47 0.55 -8.35
CA ARG A 345 -20.59 0.79 -7.44
C ARG A 345 -21.48 1.87 -8.01
N PHE A 346 -22.79 1.67 -7.87
CA PHE A 346 -23.82 2.60 -8.30
C PHE A 346 -24.64 3.06 -7.10
N ASP A 347 -25.16 4.28 -7.17
CA ASP A 347 -26.15 4.77 -6.20
C ASP A 347 -27.56 4.21 -6.48
N SER A 348 -28.56 4.71 -5.74
CA SER A 348 -29.96 4.29 -5.89
C SER A 348 -30.59 4.71 -7.22
N ASP A 349 -30.03 5.71 -7.90
CA ASP A 349 -30.52 6.22 -9.18
C ASP A 349 -29.83 5.50 -10.37
N GLY A 350 -28.83 4.66 -10.08
CA GLY A 350 -28.09 3.88 -11.07
C GLY A 350 -26.86 4.61 -11.61
N GLU A 351 -26.45 5.72 -10.99
CA GLU A 351 -25.28 6.49 -11.39
C GLU A 351 -24.01 5.91 -10.78
N LEU A 352 -22.92 5.91 -11.56
CA LEU A 352 -21.63 5.38 -11.11
C LEU A 352 -21.02 6.29 -10.04
N VAL A 353 -20.96 5.80 -8.79
CA VAL A 353 -20.35 6.53 -7.67
C VAL A 353 -18.86 6.27 -7.52
N GLY A 354 -18.34 5.19 -8.09
CA GLY A 354 -16.92 4.85 -8.00
C GLY A 354 -16.61 3.38 -8.27
N LEU A 355 -15.37 3.00 -7.97
CA LEU A 355 -14.86 1.64 -8.13
C LEU A 355 -14.44 1.08 -6.77
N GLU A 356 -15.02 -0.05 -6.38
CA GLU A 356 -14.42 -0.89 -5.36
C GLU A 356 -13.19 -1.58 -5.92
N HIS A 357 -12.07 -1.47 -5.20
CA HIS A 357 -10.80 -2.00 -5.60
C HIS A 357 -10.30 -2.98 -4.54
N GLU A 358 -10.39 -4.27 -4.87
CA GLU A 358 -9.82 -5.35 -4.10
C GLU A 358 -8.45 -5.73 -4.68
N ALA A 359 -7.43 -5.83 -3.83
CA ALA A 359 -6.08 -6.21 -4.20
C ALA A 359 -5.58 -7.34 -3.30
N VAL A 360 -5.01 -8.38 -3.92
CA VAL A 360 -4.32 -9.48 -3.24
C VAL A 360 -2.87 -9.49 -3.68
N PHE A 361 -1.96 -9.51 -2.71
CA PHE A 361 -0.52 -9.39 -2.89
C PHE A 361 0.16 -10.73 -2.63
N TYR A 362 0.98 -11.16 -3.59
CA TYR A 362 1.79 -12.37 -3.53
C TYR A 362 3.25 -11.98 -3.68
N ASP A 363 4.09 -12.35 -2.72
CA ASP A 363 5.53 -12.10 -2.78
C ASP A 363 6.23 -13.20 -1.98
N GLU A 364 6.76 -14.21 -2.65
CA GLU A 364 7.35 -15.38 -1.98
C GLU A 364 8.67 -15.08 -1.24
N GLU A 365 9.28 -13.92 -1.50
CA GLU A 365 10.49 -13.48 -0.78
C GLU A 365 10.13 -12.63 0.43
N ALA A 366 9.14 -11.75 0.30
CA ALA A 366 8.78 -10.81 1.36
C ALA A 366 7.69 -11.32 2.31
N LEU A 367 6.72 -12.07 1.81
CA LEU A 367 5.52 -12.48 2.55
C LEU A 367 5.56 -13.98 2.88
N VAL A 368 5.09 -14.35 4.08
CA VAL A 368 4.91 -15.76 4.44
C VAL A 368 3.62 -16.36 3.88
N GLU A 369 2.65 -15.50 3.54
CA GLU A 369 1.40 -15.84 2.86
C GLU A 369 0.80 -14.58 2.21
N ALA A 370 -0.13 -14.77 1.27
CA ALA A 370 -0.73 -13.65 0.55
C ALA A 370 -1.53 -12.75 1.49
N VAL A 371 -1.44 -11.43 1.28
CA VAL A 371 -2.21 -10.42 2.02
C VAL A 371 -3.21 -9.73 1.10
N ARG A 372 -4.25 -9.11 1.67
CA ARG A 372 -5.38 -8.54 0.94
C ARG A 372 -5.77 -7.18 1.49
N ASN A 373 -6.08 -6.25 0.59
CA ASN A 373 -6.67 -4.96 0.92
C ASN A 373 -7.88 -4.68 0.01
N VAL A 374 -8.92 -4.06 0.55
CA VAL A 374 -10.07 -3.56 -0.20
C VAL A 374 -10.21 -2.08 0.10
N ARG A 375 -10.42 -1.27 -0.93
CA ARG A 375 -10.64 0.17 -0.82
C ARG A 375 -11.69 0.64 -1.80
N PHE A 376 -12.11 1.90 -1.65
CA PHE A 376 -12.98 2.57 -2.60
C PHE A 376 -12.25 3.70 -3.31
N LEU A 377 -12.50 3.80 -4.61
CA LEU A 377 -12.07 4.90 -5.45
C LEU A 377 -13.34 5.67 -5.84
N ALA A 378 -13.63 6.75 -5.13
CA ALA A 378 -14.82 7.57 -5.36
C ALA A 378 -14.66 8.34 -6.67
N ARG A 379 -15.69 8.33 -7.51
CA ARG A 379 -15.76 9.13 -8.72
C ARG A 379 -15.90 10.60 -8.33
N GLN A 380 -15.15 11.48 -9.00
CA GLN A 380 -15.15 12.93 -8.78
C GLN A 380 -15.87 13.67 -9.91
N GLY A 381 -15.95 13.08 -11.09
CA GLY A 381 -16.66 13.64 -12.23
C GLY A 381 -16.01 13.28 -13.55
N ASP A 382 -16.59 13.83 -14.62
CA ASP A 382 -16.10 13.69 -15.98
C ASP A 382 -14.83 14.51 -16.17
N PHE A 383 -13.98 14.14 -17.12
CA PHE A 383 -12.70 14.83 -17.36
C PHE A 383 -12.83 16.34 -17.63
N ASN A 384 -13.95 16.76 -18.23
CA ASN A 384 -14.19 18.17 -18.56
C ASN A 384 -14.82 18.98 -17.42
N ASP A 385 -15.27 18.31 -16.35
CA ASP A 385 -15.94 18.93 -15.21
C ASP A 385 -15.03 19.05 -13.98
N VAL A 386 -13.83 18.46 -14.04
CA VAL A 386 -12.85 18.44 -12.95
C VAL A 386 -11.54 19.13 -13.37
N PRO A 387 -10.73 19.62 -12.41
CA PRO A 387 -9.40 20.16 -12.72
C PRO A 387 -8.50 19.14 -13.44
N PRO A 388 -7.62 19.61 -14.34
CA PRO A 388 -6.72 18.73 -15.08
C PRO A 388 -5.79 17.95 -14.16
N ASN A 389 -5.51 16.69 -14.49
CA ASN A 389 -4.47 15.91 -13.82
C ASN A 389 -3.12 16.24 -14.47
N ASN A 390 -2.30 17.01 -13.76
CA ASN A 390 -1.06 17.53 -14.31
C ASN A 390 0.12 16.58 -14.06
N LEU A 391 0.99 16.46 -15.05
CA LEU A 391 2.31 15.87 -14.86
C LEU A 391 3.13 16.73 -13.88
N THR A 392 3.57 16.13 -12.79
CA THR A 392 4.46 16.76 -11.80
C THR A 392 5.88 16.26 -11.96
N HIS A 393 6.84 17.15 -12.21
CA HIS A 393 8.25 16.77 -12.30
C HIS A 393 8.97 17.01 -10.97
N CYS A 394 9.73 16.03 -10.49
CA CYS A 394 10.57 16.19 -9.31
C CYS A 394 11.89 16.85 -9.71
N ASN A 395 12.20 18.00 -9.11
CA ASN A 395 13.49 18.66 -9.25
C ASN A 395 14.31 18.38 -7.99
N GLN A 396 15.39 17.61 -8.11
CA GLN A 396 16.19 17.22 -6.96
C GLN A 396 16.92 18.44 -6.38
N THR A 397 16.49 18.84 -5.18
CA THR A 397 17.12 19.90 -4.38
C THR A 397 17.65 19.38 -3.04
N PHE A 398 17.29 18.15 -2.68
CA PHE A 398 17.84 17.44 -1.54
C PHE A 398 18.81 16.36 -2.00
N PHE A 399 19.92 16.25 -1.27
CA PHE A 399 20.95 15.25 -1.48
C PHE A 399 21.28 14.57 -0.16
N VAL A 400 21.72 13.32 -0.21
CA VAL A 400 22.20 12.62 0.99
C VAL A 400 23.57 13.20 1.36
N VAL A 401 23.62 13.92 2.48
CA VAL A 401 24.84 14.48 3.06
C VAL A 401 24.97 13.91 4.47
N ASN A 402 26.03 13.16 4.75
CA ASN A 402 26.25 12.47 6.03
C ASN A 402 25.02 11.65 6.48
N GLY A 403 24.48 10.87 5.55
CA GLY A 403 23.33 9.99 5.79
C GLY A 403 21.96 10.68 5.86
N ARG A 404 21.86 12.00 5.70
CA ARG A 404 20.59 12.75 5.80
C ARG A 404 20.26 13.54 4.56
N ALA A 405 18.97 13.55 4.21
CA ALA A 405 18.45 14.40 3.15
C ALA A 405 18.64 15.88 3.53
N THR A 406 19.52 16.56 2.80
CA THR A 406 19.92 17.94 3.08
C THR A 406 19.58 18.82 1.89
N PRO A 407 18.83 19.93 2.07
CA PRO A 407 18.55 20.86 0.99
C PRO A 407 19.82 21.61 0.60
N LEU A 408 20.13 21.65 -0.69
CA LEU A 408 21.28 22.38 -1.22
C LEU A 408 20.83 23.54 -2.11
N ALA A 409 21.47 24.69 -1.93
CA ALA A 409 21.18 25.87 -2.72
C ALA A 409 21.67 25.69 -4.18
N PRO A 410 20.95 26.24 -5.17
CA PRO A 410 21.41 26.25 -6.56
C PRO A 410 22.84 26.83 -6.68
N GLY A 411 23.70 26.14 -7.43
CA GLY A 411 25.11 26.52 -7.64
C GLY A 411 26.09 25.94 -6.61
N THR A 412 25.61 25.23 -5.59
CA THR A 412 26.47 24.48 -4.67
C THR A 412 27.13 23.31 -5.41
N VAL A 413 28.44 23.14 -5.22
CA VAL A 413 29.20 21.97 -5.70
C VAL A 413 29.46 21.05 -4.52
N ILE A 414 29.09 19.79 -4.65
CA ILE A 414 29.33 18.74 -3.65
C ILE A 414 30.01 17.53 -4.28
N GLU A 415 30.71 16.75 -3.46
CA GLU A 415 31.02 15.36 -3.79
C GLU A 415 29.75 14.53 -3.60
N TYR A 416 29.33 13.80 -4.63
CA TYR A 416 28.10 13.02 -4.61
C TYR A 416 28.34 11.62 -5.17
N ARG A 417 27.95 10.60 -4.41
CA ARG A 417 27.93 9.22 -4.86
C ARG A 417 26.61 8.93 -5.54
N VAL A 418 26.67 8.44 -6.78
CA VAL A 418 25.49 7.96 -7.49
C VAL A 418 24.98 6.71 -6.79
N GLU A 419 23.70 6.71 -6.45
CA GLU A 419 23.03 5.62 -5.75
C GLU A 419 22.68 4.48 -6.72
N ASP A 420 22.76 3.24 -6.24
CA ASP A 420 22.21 2.10 -6.97
C ASP A 420 20.69 2.04 -6.78
N LEU A 421 19.96 2.65 -7.72
CA LEU A 421 18.50 2.67 -7.72
C LEU A 421 17.86 1.30 -8.04
N TYR A 422 18.63 0.28 -8.39
CA TYR A 422 18.10 -1.08 -8.58
C TYR A 422 18.26 -1.96 -7.32
N GLY A 423 19.08 -1.51 -6.36
CA GLY A 423 19.26 -2.13 -5.05
C GLY A 423 18.38 -1.51 -3.96
N ARG A 424 18.94 -1.42 -2.74
CA ARG A 424 18.31 -0.79 -1.56
C ARG A 424 19.08 0.47 -1.15
N PRO A 425 19.03 1.58 -1.91
CA PRO A 425 19.86 2.75 -1.65
C PRO A 425 19.57 3.41 -0.30
N TRP A 426 18.33 3.33 0.22
CA TRP A 426 18.01 3.79 1.57
C TRP A 426 18.77 3.00 2.65
N ALA A 427 18.78 1.67 2.55
CA ALA A 427 19.44 0.81 3.51
C ALA A 427 20.97 0.94 3.43
N ALA A 428 21.52 1.10 2.21
CA ALA A 428 22.95 1.38 2.05
C ALA A 428 23.36 2.66 2.80
N VAL A 429 22.52 3.70 2.75
CA VAL A 429 22.74 4.93 3.53
C VAL A 429 22.66 4.66 5.04
N TRP A 430 21.71 3.86 5.51
CA TRP A 430 21.63 3.54 6.94
C TRP A 430 22.84 2.75 7.44
N GLU A 431 23.22 1.73 6.70
CA GLU A 431 24.36 0.87 6.98
C GLU A 431 25.68 1.68 7.01
N GLU A 432 25.86 2.63 6.09
CA GLU A 432 27.08 3.45 6.00
C GLU A 432 27.19 4.52 7.09
N TYR A 433 26.07 5.08 7.56
CA TYR A 433 26.09 6.28 8.41
C TYR A 433 25.50 6.11 9.82
N PHE A 434 24.75 5.05 10.10
CA PHE A 434 24.05 4.87 11.38
C PHE A 434 24.27 3.51 12.06
N GLU A 435 24.68 2.48 11.32
CA GLU A 435 24.79 1.12 11.87
C GLU A 435 26.23 0.70 12.25
N GLN A 436 27.15 1.65 12.40
CA GLN A 436 28.55 1.32 12.70
C GLN A 436 28.67 0.73 14.10
N GLY A 437 29.19 -0.51 14.17
CA GLY A 437 29.36 -1.22 15.44
C GLY A 437 28.12 -1.99 15.90
N MET A 438 27.01 -1.94 15.16
CA MET A 438 25.85 -2.80 15.40
C MET A 438 26.13 -4.25 14.97
N GLN A 439 25.51 -5.21 15.66
CA GLN A 439 25.68 -6.64 15.45
C GLN A 439 24.76 -7.17 14.36
N ARG A 440 25.00 -6.68 13.14
CA ARG A 440 24.26 -7.12 11.96
C ARG A 440 24.46 -8.63 11.73
N PRO A 441 23.38 -9.40 11.47
CA PRO A 441 23.49 -10.80 11.08
C PRO A 441 24.37 -10.94 9.83
N GLU A 442 25.22 -11.96 9.80
CA GLU A 442 25.95 -12.32 8.57
C GLU A 442 24.94 -12.54 7.45
N ARG A 443 25.15 -11.86 6.32
CA ARG A 443 24.38 -12.15 5.11
C ARG A 443 24.82 -13.53 4.64
N GLU A 444 23.88 -14.44 4.38
CA GLU A 444 24.20 -15.61 3.56
C GLU A 444 24.75 -15.10 2.24
N ASP A 445 26.02 -15.40 1.98
CA ASP A 445 26.69 -14.95 0.78
C ASP A 445 26.09 -15.69 -0.41
N ILE A 446 25.19 -15.00 -1.12
CA ILE A 446 24.61 -15.44 -2.40
C ILE A 446 25.68 -15.59 -3.50
N PHE A 447 26.94 -15.20 -3.23
CA PHE A 447 28.10 -15.45 -4.08
C PHE A 447 29.12 -16.42 -3.44
N SER A 448 28.71 -17.25 -2.48
CA SER A 448 29.54 -18.40 -2.09
C SER A 448 29.62 -19.39 -3.26
N PHE A 449 30.69 -19.30 -4.04
CA PHE A 449 31.04 -20.25 -5.11
C PHE A 449 31.72 -21.52 -4.56
N ASP A 450 31.54 -21.82 -3.27
CA ASP A 450 32.03 -23.05 -2.67
C ASP A 450 31.00 -24.17 -2.91
N GLN A 451 30.98 -24.66 -4.15
CA GLN A 451 30.55 -26.03 -4.45
C GLN A 451 31.81 -26.84 -4.76
N ASP A 452 32.23 -27.66 -3.79
CA ASP A 452 33.04 -28.86 -4.04
C ASP A 452 32.16 -30.02 -4.54
#